data_AF-D6R2Y4-F1
#
_entry.id   AF-D6R2Y4-F1
#
_cell.length_a   1.000
_cell.length_b   1.000
_cell.length_c   1.000
_cell.angle_alpha   90.00
_cell.angle_beta   90.00
_cell.angle_gamma   90.00
#
_symmetry.space_group_name_H-M   'P 1'
#
loop_
_entity.id
_entity.type
_entity.pdbx_description
1 polymer ?
#
loop_
_entity_poly.entity_id
_entity_poly.type
_entity_poly.pdbx_seq_one_letter_code
_entity_poly.pdbx_strand_id
1 'polypeptide(L)'
;MKELIFSEENIQSLIENNLLDINELVEQFHRSNLISHTRYVYSMGAKSWGSWERVSIMINKFLSEKDWKFEPSSETFNVNVAYFAPSIFLKLKEYEIIDIINNLNQQQLVYVLVKDEIMDFFITLFKNPLFIFVLRRINPIFFINLLLALTKKNYVSIKDEINLISLFIKANSKINSTYKDILEFRLNSLKNKVSQGKNNNSKNMLMKIALLICGQLRGYEEAIPRFASKFRFLGSVDAYISTWDNIGSTRFNAQNSYRIFEKEACDFIAKEQDIFDFSKFDTAINSYLSNDTIETIIKDNISNYLQWCNLIQFNIKKYTEYPYNLMSNSEKMYYHNAYWVNTLGEEYFKQYDLIIKIRPDYFFKDSTPLILDKRLNEYKTLITDTSNYLFLEWGFGMGDQLWIGKPDSILPILKCHNHSTISYQFTSNTLEKGAYHGHINCGLEAWGNALSLLETPSSLQKSRLSGTKLIPLNVLRDMDIYK
;
A
#
# COMPACT_ATOMS: atom_id res chain seq x y z
N MET A 1 -7.40 -36.29 -2.13
CA MET A 1 -8.20 -35.06 -2.32
C MET A 1 -7.95 -34.57 -3.73
N LYS A 2 -8.99 -34.45 -4.57
CA LYS A 2 -8.86 -33.81 -5.87
C LYS A 2 -8.78 -32.31 -5.63
N GLU A 3 -7.82 -31.65 -6.24
CA GLU A 3 -7.63 -30.21 -6.06
C GLU A 3 -8.63 -29.45 -6.92
N LEU A 4 -9.48 -28.64 -6.27
CA LEU A 4 -10.38 -27.73 -6.99
C LEU A 4 -9.63 -26.42 -7.30
N ILE A 5 -9.74 -25.95 -8.54
CA ILE A 5 -9.13 -24.71 -9.00
C ILE A 5 -10.09 -23.54 -8.71
N PHE A 6 -9.69 -22.62 -7.84
CA PHE A 6 -10.49 -21.45 -7.46
C PHE A 6 -10.22 -20.27 -8.41
N SER A 7 -10.31 -20.51 -9.72
CA SER A 7 -10.32 -19.43 -10.72
C SER A 7 -11.75 -19.00 -11.01
N GLU A 8 -11.93 -17.74 -11.43
CA GLU A 8 -13.26 -17.18 -11.76
C GLU A 8 -13.98 -18.04 -12.81
N GLU A 9 -13.31 -18.33 -13.92
CA GLU A 9 -13.88 -19.11 -15.04
C GLU A 9 -14.23 -20.54 -14.62
N ASN A 10 -13.39 -21.19 -13.80
CA ASN A 10 -13.64 -22.56 -13.36
C ASN A 10 -14.82 -22.64 -12.37
N ILE A 11 -14.82 -21.80 -11.34
CA ILE A 11 -15.91 -21.80 -10.34
C ILE A 11 -17.24 -21.42 -10.98
N GLN A 12 -17.25 -20.43 -11.87
CA GLN A 12 -18.43 -20.06 -12.64
C GLN A 12 -18.94 -21.25 -13.46
N SER A 13 -18.07 -21.89 -14.24
CA SER A 13 -18.45 -23.04 -15.07
C SER A 13 -19.02 -24.21 -14.25
N LEU A 14 -18.42 -24.50 -13.10
CA LEU A 14 -18.92 -25.57 -12.22
C LEU A 14 -20.28 -25.24 -11.61
N ILE A 15 -20.53 -23.98 -11.25
CA ILE A 15 -21.85 -23.55 -10.74
C ILE A 15 -22.90 -23.59 -11.85
N GLU A 16 -22.62 -22.99 -13.02
CA GLU A 16 -23.58 -22.90 -14.13
C GLU A 16 -23.98 -24.28 -14.68
N ASN A 17 -23.06 -25.23 -14.68
CA ASN A 17 -23.33 -26.60 -15.12
C ASN A 17 -23.83 -27.52 -13.99
N ASN A 18 -24.09 -26.99 -12.78
CA ASN A 18 -24.46 -27.78 -11.59
C ASN A 18 -23.48 -28.92 -11.26
N LEU A 19 -22.19 -28.70 -11.50
CA LEU A 19 -21.11 -29.66 -11.27
C LEU A 19 -20.31 -29.38 -9.99
N LEU A 20 -20.52 -28.23 -9.34
CA LEU A 20 -19.87 -27.91 -8.07
C LEU A 20 -20.54 -28.70 -6.93
N ASP A 21 -19.87 -29.71 -6.40
CA ASP A 21 -20.32 -30.43 -5.20
C ASP A 21 -19.97 -29.67 -3.91
N ILE A 22 -20.90 -29.65 -2.96
CA ILE A 22 -20.72 -28.93 -1.68
C ILE A 22 -19.65 -29.60 -0.82
N ASN A 23 -19.64 -30.93 -0.74
CA ASN A 23 -18.68 -31.65 0.10
C ASN A 23 -17.27 -31.48 -0.47
N GLU A 24 -17.10 -31.60 -1.78
CA GLU A 24 -15.83 -31.34 -2.46
C GLU A 24 -15.35 -29.90 -2.19
N LEU A 25 -16.23 -28.90 -2.31
CA LEU A 25 -15.89 -27.50 -2.02
C LEU A 25 -15.47 -27.29 -0.57
N VAL A 26 -16.24 -27.85 0.38
CA VAL A 26 -15.99 -27.73 1.82
C VAL A 26 -14.67 -28.39 2.20
N GLU A 27 -14.30 -29.53 1.60
CA GLU A 27 -12.98 -30.14 1.81
C GLU A 27 -11.83 -29.19 1.45
N GLN A 28 -11.99 -28.36 0.42
CA GLN A 28 -10.95 -27.40 0.01
C GLN A 28 -10.72 -26.32 1.06
N PHE A 29 -11.73 -25.95 1.85
CA PHE A 29 -11.58 -24.95 2.92
C PHE A 29 -10.64 -25.41 4.03
N HIS A 30 -10.23 -26.68 4.09
CA HIS A 30 -9.17 -27.11 5.02
C HIS A 30 -7.75 -26.77 4.54
N ARG A 31 -7.57 -26.28 3.31
CA ARG A 31 -6.25 -25.95 2.75
C ARG A 31 -5.71 -24.64 3.32
N SER A 32 -4.55 -24.69 3.98
CA SER A 32 -3.90 -23.54 4.62
C SER A 32 -3.52 -22.41 3.67
N ASN A 33 -3.28 -22.74 2.40
CA ASN A 33 -2.85 -21.81 1.37
C ASN A 33 -3.97 -21.41 0.40
N LEU A 34 -5.24 -21.75 0.68
CA LEU A 34 -6.32 -21.58 -0.30
C LEU A 34 -6.48 -20.13 -0.74
N ILE A 35 -6.60 -19.19 0.21
CA ILE A 35 -6.75 -17.76 -0.09
C ILE A 35 -5.55 -17.24 -0.90
N SER A 36 -4.33 -17.60 -0.51
CA SER A 36 -3.13 -17.13 -1.21
C SER A 36 -2.99 -17.75 -2.60
N HIS A 37 -3.29 -19.04 -2.77
CA HIS A 37 -3.29 -19.71 -4.08
C HIS A 37 -4.37 -19.15 -5.00
N THR A 38 -5.59 -18.96 -4.51
CA THR A 38 -6.67 -18.31 -5.27
C THR A 38 -6.26 -16.95 -5.82
N ARG A 39 -5.58 -16.15 -5.00
CA ARG A 39 -5.17 -14.79 -5.37
C ARG A 39 -3.98 -14.74 -6.32
N TYR A 40 -2.94 -15.53 -6.05
CA TYR A 40 -1.67 -15.38 -6.75
C TYR A 40 -1.41 -16.46 -7.80
N VAL A 41 -2.02 -17.63 -7.67
CA VAL A 41 -1.81 -18.78 -8.56
C VAL A 41 -3.00 -18.97 -9.49
N TYR A 42 -4.21 -19.17 -8.97
CA TYR A 42 -5.39 -19.47 -9.79
C TYR A 42 -5.96 -18.26 -10.54
N SER A 43 -5.69 -17.05 -10.03
CA SER A 43 -6.03 -15.81 -10.74
C SER A 43 -4.92 -15.38 -11.70
N MET A 44 -3.83 -16.13 -11.81
CA MET A 44 -2.77 -15.81 -12.76
C MET A 44 -3.29 -15.94 -14.19
N GLY A 45 -3.20 -14.86 -14.96
CA GLY A 45 -3.71 -14.82 -16.34
C GLY A 45 -5.20 -14.53 -16.46
N ALA A 46 -5.89 -14.23 -15.35
CA ALA A 46 -7.28 -13.81 -15.39
C ALA A 46 -7.45 -12.55 -16.26
N LYS A 47 -8.57 -12.49 -17.00
CA LYS A 47 -8.88 -11.39 -17.94
C LYS A 47 -9.04 -10.04 -17.27
N SER A 48 -9.26 -9.99 -15.96
CA SER A 48 -9.41 -8.74 -15.22
C SER A 48 -8.90 -8.85 -13.79
N TRP A 49 -8.39 -7.71 -13.29
CA TRP A 49 -7.99 -7.54 -11.90
C TRP A 49 -9.17 -7.74 -10.95
N GLY A 50 -8.91 -8.30 -9.77
CA GLY A 50 -9.95 -8.60 -8.77
C GLY A 50 -10.77 -9.87 -9.04
N SER A 51 -10.35 -10.73 -9.99
CA SER A 51 -11.02 -12.00 -10.28
C SER A 51 -11.21 -12.90 -9.04
N TRP A 52 -10.25 -12.88 -8.11
CA TRP A 52 -10.35 -13.63 -6.85
C TRP A 52 -11.49 -13.13 -5.94
N GLU A 53 -11.80 -11.83 -5.97
CA GLU A 53 -12.92 -11.28 -5.19
C GLU A 53 -14.25 -11.81 -5.74
N ARG A 54 -14.36 -11.91 -7.07
CA ARG A 54 -15.54 -12.51 -7.71
C ARG A 54 -15.70 -13.99 -7.41
N VAL A 55 -14.61 -14.74 -7.31
CA VAL A 55 -14.64 -16.14 -6.82
C VAL A 55 -15.28 -16.22 -5.44
N SER A 56 -14.88 -15.35 -4.51
CA SER A 56 -15.47 -15.28 -3.18
C SER A 56 -16.95 -14.94 -3.21
N ILE A 57 -17.39 -14.01 -4.05
CA ILE A 57 -18.82 -13.65 -4.16
C ILE A 57 -19.64 -14.84 -4.68
N MET A 58 -19.14 -15.53 -5.70
CA MET A 58 -19.82 -16.70 -6.29
C MET A 58 -19.96 -17.84 -5.29
N ILE A 59 -18.89 -18.15 -4.55
CA ILE A 59 -18.91 -19.21 -3.53
C ILE A 59 -19.88 -18.86 -2.39
N ASN A 60 -19.85 -17.61 -1.90
CA ASN A 60 -20.75 -17.16 -0.86
C ASN A 60 -22.23 -17.31 -1.27
N LYS A 61 -22.54 -16.88 -2.50
CA LYS A 61 -23.89 -17.00 -3.09
C LYS A 61 -24.30 -18.47 -3.24
N PHE A 62 -23.44 -19.29 -3.83
CA PHE A 62 -23.70 -20.72 -4.03
C PHE A 62 -24.01 -21.44 -2.71
N LEU A 63 -23.18 -21.28 -1.68
CA LEU A 63 -23.39 -21.92 -0.38
C LEU A 63 -24.66 -21.39 0.32
N SER A 64 -25.00 -20.11 0.13
CA SER A 64 -26.24 -19.52 0.65
C SER A 64 -27.48 -20.09 -0.03
N GLU A 65 -27.46 -20.26 -1.36
CA GLU A 65 -28.58 -20.86 -2.11
C GLU A 65 -28.78 -22.35 -1.81
N LYS A 66 -27.73 -23.03 -1.35
CA LYS A 66 -27.79 -24.44 -0.94
C LYS A 66 -28.10 -24.64 0.54
N ASP A 67 -28.38 -23.56 1.28
CA ASP A 67 -28.65 -23.57 2.73
C ASP A 67 -27.57 -24.33 3.54
N TRP A 68 -26.31 -24.29 3.08
CA TRP A 68 -25.23 -24.94 3.79
C TRP A 68 -25.03 -24.31 5.17
N LYS A 69 -24.83 -25.16 6.18
CA LYS A 69 -24.62 -24.74 7.57
C LYS A 69 -23.15 -24.89 7.92
N PHE A 70 -22.58 -23.79 8.43
CA PHE A 70 -21.21 -23.77 8.91
C PHE A 70 -21.16 -24.29 10.35
N GLU A 71 -20.32 -25.31 10.54
CA GLU A 71 -19.90 -25.78 11.85
C GLU A 71 -18.39 -25.48 12.00
N PRO A 72 -17.99 -24.65 12.99
CA PRO A 72 -16.60 -24.32 13.20
C PRO A 72 -15.74 -25.56 13.43
N SER A 73 -14.55 -25.59 12.83
CA SER A 73 -13.59 -26.69 13.02
C SER A 73 -12.18 -26.16 13.26
N SER A 74 -11.24 -26.38 12.34
CA SER A 74 -9.89 -25.87 12.44
C SER A 74 -9.84 -24.35 12.16
N GLU A 75 -8.83 -23.68 12.70
CA GLU A 75 -8.59 -22.25 12.46
C GLU A 75 -8.53 -21.92 10.96
N THR A 76 -7.78 -22.72 10.19
CA THR A 76 -7.70 -22.60 8.73
C THR A 76 -9.07 -22.69 8.07
N PHE A 77 -9.88 -23.67 8.46
CA PHE A 77 -11.22 -23.85 7.92
C PHE A 77 -12.10 -22.64 8.20
N ASN A 78 -12.10 -22.18 9.45
CA ASN A 78 -12.89 -21.03 9.88
C ASN A 78 -12.50 -19.75 9.12
N VAL A 79 -11.20 -19.52 8.90
CA VAL A 79 -10.70 -18.37 8.11
C VAL A 79 -11.14 -18.46 6.65
N ASN A 80 -11.02 -19.64 6.03
CA ASN A 80 -11.42 -19.83 4.64
C ASN A 80 -12.93 -19.65 4.48
N VAL A 81 -13.76 -20.13 5.41
CA VAL A 81 -15.21 -19.90 5.40
C VAL A 81 -15.52 -18.41 5.60
N ALA A 82 -14.88 -17.74 6.56
CA ALA A 82 -15.08 -16.30 6.76
C ALA A 82 -14.66 -15.47 5.53
N TYR A 83 -13.65 -15.91 4.78
CA TYR A 83 -13.21 -15.24 3.56
C TYR A 83 -14.13 -15.51 2.36
N PHE A 84 -14.42 -16.78 2.05
CA PHE A 84 -15.16 -17.18 0.85
C PHE A 84 -16.68 -17.19 1.03
N ALA A 85 -17.18 -17.30 2.25
CA ALA A 85 -18.60 -17.42 2.56
C ALA A 85 -19.00 -16.60 3.81
N PRO A 86 -18.72 -15.27 3.85
CA PRO A 86 -18.94 -14.45 5.03
C PRO A 86 -20.40 -14.43 5.51
N SER A 87 -21.39 -14.51 4.61
CA SER A 87 -22.81 -14.52 5.03
C SER A 87 -23.21 -15.81 5.73
N ILE A 88 -22.51 -16.92 5.49
CA ILE A 88 -22.70 -18.17 6.23
C ILE A 88 -21.98 -18.10 7.57
N PHE A 89 -20.74 -17.62 7.57
CA PHE A 89 -19.94 -17.45 8.79
C PHE A 89 -20.68 -16.60 9.85
N LEU A 90 -21.33 -15.53 9.41
CA LEU A 90 -22.07 -14.61 10.28
C LEU A 90 -23.40 -15.16 10.81
N LYS A 91 -23.81 -16.39 10.45
CA LYS A 91 -24.98 -17.06 11.07
C LYS A 91 -24.68 -17.64 12.46
N LEU A 92 -23.41 -17.70 12.85
CA LEU A 92 -22.99 -18.09 14.20
C LEU A 92 -23.45 -17.08 15.25
N LYS A 93 -23.41 -17.48 16.53
CA LYS A 93 -23.68 -16.54 17.62
C LYS A 93 -22.53 -15.55 17.74
N GLU A 94 -22.85 -14.32 18.17
CA GLU A 94 -21.87 -13.22 18.26
C GLU A 94 -20.60 -13.59 19.03
N TYR A 95 -20.73 -14.29 20.17
CA TYR A 95 -19.58 -14.68 20.98
C TYR A 95 -18.69 -15.71 20.26
N GLU A 96 -19.26 -16.61 19.46
CA GLU A 96 -18.50 -17.61 18.70
C GLU A 96 -17.69 -16.93 17.60
N ILE A 97 -18.28 -15.95 16.91
CA ILE A 97 -17.60 -15.12 15.91
C ILE A 97 -16.41 -14.40 16.54
N ILE A 98 -16.64 -13.74 17.69
CA ILE A 98 -15.60 -13.02 18.43
C ILE A 98 -14.49 -13.96 18.87
N ASP A 99 -14.83 -15.13 19.43
CA ASP A 99 -13.86 -16.11 19.93
C ASP A 99 -13.01 -16.69 18.78
N ILE A 100 -13.61 -16.97 17.62
CA ILE A 100 -12.87 -17.40 16.42
C ILE A 100 -11.90 -16.30 15.96
N ILE A 101 -12.41 -15.08 15.75
CA ILE A 101 -11.60 -13.97 15.21
C ILE A 101 -10.48 -13.57 16.18
N ASN A 102 -10.72 -13.62 17.48
CA ASN A 102 -9.71 -13.35 18.50
C ASN A 102 -8.50 -14.28 18.40
N ASN A 103 -8.66 -15.52 17.97
CA ASN A 103 -7.54 -16.45 17.90
C ASN A 103 -6.72 -16.34 16.61
N LEU A 104 -7.15 -15.49 15.66
CA LEU A 104 -6.49 -15.32 14.39
C LEU A 104 -5.19 -14.52 14.51
N ASN A 105 -4.18 -14.93 13.76
CA ASN A 105 -2.99 -14.13 13.57
C ASN A 105 -3.26 -12.91 12.67
N GLN A 106 -2.30 -11.99 12.56
CA GLN A 106 -2.49 -10.74 11.80
C GLN A 106 -2.87 -10.97 10.33
N GLN A 107 -2.24 -11.93 9.64
CA GLN A 107 -2.52 -12.19 8.23
C GLN A 107 -3.96 -12.71 8.03
N GLN A 108 -4.40 -13.61 8.92
CA GLN A 108 -5.76 -14.14 8.90
C GLN A 108 -6.79 -13.07 9.27
N LEU A 109 -6.50 -12.21 10.27
CA LEU A 109 -7.34 -11.07 10.60
C LEU A 109 -7.54 -10.16 9.39
N VAL A 110 -6.46 -9.88 8.65
CA VAL A 110 -6.53 -9.08 7.42
C VAL A 110 -7.41 -9.75 6.37
N TYR A 111 -7.31 -11.06 6.16
CA TYR A 111 -8.20 -11.80 5.25
C TYR A 111 -9.67 -11.69 5.66
N VAL A 112 -9.99 -11.78 6.95
CA VAL A 112 -11.37 -11.74 7.42
C VAL A 112 -11.93 -10.31 7.38
N LEU A 113 -11.16 -9.32 7.85
CA LEU A 113 -11.60 -7.92 7.97
C LEU A 113 -11.62 -7.16 6.64
N VAL A 114 -11.10 -7.73 5.55
CA VAL A 114 -11.28 -7.13 4.21
C VAL A 114 -12.72 -7.27 3.69
N LYS A 115 -13.52 -8.17 4.29
CA LYS A 115 -14.88 -8.50 3.86
C LYS A 115 -15.90 -7.53 4.45
N ASP A 116 -16.70 -6.93 3.59
CA ASP A 116 -17.63 -5.87 3.94
C ASP A 116 -18.70 -6.35 4.92
N GLU A 117 -19.22 -7.56 4.73
CA GLU A 117 -20.24 -8.16 5.60
C GLU A 117 -19.72 -8.33 7.04
N ILE A 118 -18.45 -8.71 7.19
CA ILE A 118 -17.80 -8.84 8.49
C ILE A 118 -17.64 -7.45 9.13
N MET A 119 -17.29 -6.43 8.35
CA MET A 119 -17.16 -5.06 8.85
C MET A 119 -18.51 -4.49 9.29
N ASP A 120 -19.58 -4.74 8.54
CA ASP A 120 -20.94 -4.31 8.88
C ASP A 120 -21.45 -4.98 10.16
N PHE A 121 -21.08 -6.25 10.39
CA PHE A 121 -21.33 -6.93 11.66
C PHE A 121 -20.72 -6.18 12.84
N PHE A 122 -19.43 -5.81 12.77
CA PHE A 122 -18.78 -5.08 13.86
C PHE A 122 -19.31 -3.65 14.05
N ILE A 123 -19.65 -2.95 12.97
CA ILE A 123 -20.27 -1.62 13.05
C ILE A 123 -21.62 -1.71 13.77
N THR A 124 -22.40 -2.74 13.50
CA THR A 124 -23.68 -2.99 14.18
C THR A 124 -23.45 -3.30 15.65
N LEU A 125 -22.46 -4.11 15.96
CA LEU A 125 -22.07 -4.48 17.31
C LEU A 125 -21.66 -3.25 18.15
N PHE A 126 -20.95 -2.29 17.55
CA PHE A 126 -20.50 -1.07 18.23
C PHE A 126 -21.63 -0.13 18.67
N LYS A 127 -22.78 -0.20 17.97
CA LYS A 127 -23.97 0.56 18.33
C LYS A 127 -24.72 -0.06 19.50
N ASN A 128 -24.37 -1.29 19.91
CA ASN A 128 -24.98 -1.96 21.04
C ASN A 128 -24.46 -1.39 22.38
N PRO A 129 -25.34 -0.92 23.29
CA PRO A 129 -24.92 -0.45 24.62
C PRO A 129 -24.12 -1.47 25.45
N LEU A 130 -24.30 -2.76 25.19
CA LEU A 130 -23.59 -3.85 25.85
C LEU A 130 -22.21 -4.15 25.24
N PHE A 131 -21.80 -3.40 24.21
CA PHE A 131 -20.53 -3.60 23.52
C PHE A 131 -19.30 -3.50 24.44
N ILE A 132 -19.39 -2.79 25.56
CA ILE A 132 -18.32 -2.76 26.57
C ILE A 132 -17.96 -4.16 27.10
N PHE A 133 -18.92 -5.09 27.16
CA PHE A 133 -18.66 -6.47 27.56
C PHE A 133 -17.94 -7.26 26.45
N VAL A 134 -18.25 -6.96 25.19
CA VAL A 134 -17.52 -7.50 24.05
C VAL A 134 -16.07 -7.01 24.04
N LEU A 135 -15.83 -5.72 24.29
CA LEU A 135 -14.48 -5.14 24.32
C LEU A 135 -13.56 -5.81 25.34
N ARG A 136 -14.10 -6.36 26.44
CA ARG A 136 -13.32 -7.13 27.43
C ARG A 136 -12.84 -8.50 26.93
N ARG A 137 -13.50 -9.03 25.90
CA ARG A 137 -13.14 -10.32 25.27
C ARG A 137 -12.22 -10.12 24.08
N ILE A 138 -12.25 -8.96 23.44
CA ILE A 138 -11.42 -8.65 22.28
C ILE A 138 -9.97 -8.47 22.72
N ASN A 139 -9.05 -9.18 22.08
CA ASN A 139 -7.62 -8.97 22.32
C ASN A 139 -7.10 -7.69 21.61
N PRO A 140 -5.96 -7.14 22.05
CA PRO A 140 -5.42 -5.89 21.49
C PRO A 140 -5.08 -5.92 20.00
N ILE A 141 -4.55 -7.05 19.51
CA ILE A 141 -4.13 -7.19 18.11
C ILE A 141 -5.35 -7.15 17.20
N PHE A 142 -6.39 -7.89 17.56
CA PHE A 142 -7.66 -7.86 16.85
C PHE A 142 -8.28 -6.46 16.89
N PHE A 143 -8.34 -5.83 18.07
CA PHE A 143 -8.90 -4.47 18.19
C PHE A 143 -8.20 -3.46 17.29
N ILE A 144 -6.85 -3.44 17.27
CA ILE A 144 -6.10 -2.52 16.42
C ILE A 144 -6.39 -2.81 14.94
N ASN A 145 -6.34 -4.07 14.49
CA ASN A 145 -6.64 -4.40 13.10
C ASN A 145 -8.07 -4.04 12.69
N LEU A 146 -9.03 -4.16 13.62
CA LEU A 146 -10.40 -3.72 13.40
C LEU A 146 -10.48 -2.20 13.21
N LEU A 147 -9.79 -1.39 14.03
CA LEU A 147 -9.71 0.07 13.85
C LEU A 147 -9.07 0.46 12.51
N LEU A 148 -8.01 -0.24 12.09
CA LEU A 148 -7.36 -0.03 10.81
C LEU A 148 -8.32 -0.32 9.64
N ALA A 149 -9.05 -1.44 9.69
CA ALA A 149 -10.05 -1.80 8.70
C ALA A 149 -11.19 -0.77 8.61
N LEU A 150 -11.66 -0.28 9.76
CA LEU A 150 -12.71 0.75 9.84
C LEU A 150 -12.28 2.09 9.22
N THR A 151 -10.99 2.41 9.31
CA THR A 151 -10.42 3.64 8.75
C THR A 151 -10.54 3.67 7.23
N LYS A 152 -10.37 2.53 6.52
CA LYS A 152 -10.38 2.47 5.04
C LYS A 152 -11.62 3.12 4.39
N LYS A 153 -12.81 2.94 4.96
CA LYS A 153 -14.06 3.47 4.37
C LYS A 153 -14.69 4.61 5.15
N ASN A 154 -13.96 5.21 6.10
CA ASN A 154 -14.55 6.18 7.04
C ASN A 154 -15.81 5.61 7.72
N TYR A 155 -15.79 4.32 8.07
CA TYR A 155 -16.94 3.63 8.66
C TYR A 155 -17.36 4.23 10.01
N VAL A 156 -16.42 4.92 10.67
CA VAL A 156 -16.56 5.44 12.02
C VAL A 156 -16.11 6.89 12.02
N SER A 157 -16.88 7.76 12.69
CA SER A 157 -16.48 9.16 12.85
C SER A 157 -15.31 9.28 13.82
N ILE A 158 -14.53 10.37 13.74
CA ILE A 158 -13.43 10.64 14.69
C ILE A 158 -13.92 10.57 16.16
N LYS A 159 -15.14 11.04 16.44
CA LYS A 159 -15.71 11.02 17.79
C LYS A 159 -15.99 9.59 18.27
N ASP A 160 -16.54 8.77 17.39
CA ASP A 160 -16.85 7.38 17.69
C ASP A 160 -15.56 6.57 17.89
N GLU A 161 -14.52 6.82 17.08
CA GLU A 161 -13.22 6.17 17.25
C GLU A 161 -12.54 6.54 18.58
N ILE A 162 -12.56 7.84 18.95
CA ILE A 162 -12.10 8.30 20.27
C ILE A 162 -12.82 7.54 21.39
N ASN A 163 -14.14 7.39 21.28
CA ASN A 163 -14.95 6.70 22.27
C ASN A 163 -14.59 5.20 22.34
N LEU A 164 -14.49 4.52 21.20
CA LEU A 164 -14.13 3.11 21.11
C LEU A 164 -12.76 2.83 21.74
N ILE A 165 -11.74 3.61 21.40
CA ILE A 165 -10.39 3.46 21.97
C ILE A 165 -10.42 3.70 23.49
N SER A 166 -11.09 4.76 23.94
CA SER A 166 -11.20 5.09 25.36
C SER A 166 -11.89 3.97 26.16
N LEU A 167 -12.98 3.41 25.62
CA LEU A 167 -13.71 2.30 26.23
C LEU A 167 -12.87 1.03 26.26
N PHE A 168 -12.14 0.73 25.19
CA PHE A 168 -11.28 -0.46 25.13
C PHE A 168 -10.14 -0.39 26.16
N ILE A 169 -9.44 0.74 26.27
CA ILE A 169 -8.39 0.94 27.27
C ILE A 169 -8.95 0.81 28.69
N LYS A 170 -10.14 1.39 28.95
CA LYS A 170 -10.82 1.27 30.25
C LYS A 170 -11.24 -0.17 30.56
N ALA A 171 -11.72 -0.91 29.57
CA ALA A 171 -12.14 -2.30 29.71
C ALA A 171 -10.96 -3.25 29.92
N ASN A 172 -9.79 -2.93 29.38
CA ASN A 172 -8.60 -3.79 29.35
C ASN A 172 -7.40 -3.16 30.08
N SER A 173 -7.56 -2.87 31.37
CA SER A 173 -6.54 -2.17 32.17
C SER A 173 -5.18 -2.89 32.30
N LYS A 174 -5.13 -4.21 32.02
CA LYS A 174 -3.92 -5.05 32.04
C LYS A 174 -3.35 -5.35 30.64
N ILE A 175 -3.72 -4.56 29.64
CA ILE A 175 -3.18 -4.67 28.29
C ILE A 175 -1.64 -4.57 28.28
N ASN A 176 -0.98 -5.29 27.37
CA ASN A 176 0.45 -5.16 27.13
C ASN A 176 0.81 -3.70 26.81
N SER A 177 1.92 -3.21 27.39
CA SER A 177 2.33 -1.80 27.30
C SER A 177 2.44 -1.31 25.86
N THR A 178 3.01 -2.10 24.95
CA THR A 178 3.20 -1.66 23.56
C THR A 178 1.87 -1.38 22.86
N TYR A 179 0.87 -2.25 22.98
CA TYR A 179 -0.44 -2.00 22.35
C TYR A 179 -1.19 -0.84 23.00
N LYS A 180 -1.01 -0.67 24.32
CA LYS A 180 -1.54 0.49 25.04
C LYS A 180 -0.95 1.78 24.51
N ASP A 181 0.37 1.85 24.35
CA ASP A 181 1.09 3.03 23.88
C ASP A 181 0.63 3.43 22.47
N ILE A 182 0.42 2.46 21.58
CA ILE A 182 -0.11 2.68 20.22
C ILE A 182 -1.53 3.29 20.27
N LEU A 183 -2.40 2.71 21.09
CA LEU A 183 -3.79 3.17 21.23
C LEU A 183 -3.86 4.55 21.88
N GLU A 184 -3.05 4.81 22.91
CA GLU A 184 -2.95 6.12 23.57
C GLU A 184 -2.39 7.18 22.62
N PHE A 185 -1.39 6.84 21.81
CA PHE A 185 -0.87 7.74 20.77
C PHE A 185 -1.97 8.12 19.77
N ARG A 186 -2.68 7.14 19.20
CA ARG A 186 -3.79 7.38 18.28
C ARG A 186 -4.89 8.22 18.93
N LEU A 187 -5.28 7.90 20.17
CA LEU A 187 -6.29 8.62 20.93
C LEU A 187 -5.92 10.10 21.11
N ASN A 188 -4.66 10.38 21.47
CA ASN A 188 -4.16 11.73 21.67
C ASN A 188 -4.11 12.50 20.33
N SER A 189 -3.64 11.86 19.26
CA SER A 189 -3.63 12.46 17.91
C SER A 189 -5.04 12.84 17.45
N LEU A 190 -6.04 11.97 17.67
CA LEU A 190 -7.43 12.25 17.33
C LEU A 190 -8.01 13.41 18.16
N LYS A 191 -7.76 13.42 19.48
CA LYS A 191 -8.18 14.53 20.35
C LYS A 191 -7.58 15.86 19.92
N ASN A 192 -6.28 15.90 19.65
CA ASN A 192 -5.59 17.10 19.17
C ASN A 192 -6.20 17.60 17.85
N LYS A 193 -6.51 16.69 16.93
CA LYS A 193 -7.16 17.04 15.67
C LYS A 193 -8.53 17.67 15.85
N VAL A 194 -9.34 17.20 16.80
CA VAL A 194 -10.63 17.82 17.13
C VAL A 194 -10.43 19.20 17.74
N SER A 195 -9.44 19.37 18.61
CA SER A 195 -9.17 20.65 19.30
C SER A 195 -8.59 21.74 18.40
N GLN A 196 -7.77 21.39 17.41
CA GLN A 196 -7.10 22.35 16.52
C GLN A 196 -7.91 22.68 15.25
N GLY A 197 -9.20 22.33 15.23
CA GLY A 197 -10.10 22.58 14.11
C GLY A 197 -10.18 24.06 13.73
N LYS A 198 -9.65 24.38 12.54
CA LYS A 198 -9.79 25.65 11.79
C LYS A 198 -8.99 26.86 12.28
N ASN A 199 -7.65 26.76 12.31
CA ASN A 199 -6.82 27.96 12.15
C ASN A 199 -6.60 28.25 10.66
N ASN A 200 -7.57 28.92 10.05
CA ASN A 200 -7.47 29.44 8.69
C ASN A 200 -6.82 30.83 8.72
N ASN A 201 -5.52 30.89 8.45
CA ASN A 201 -4.89 32.09 7.94
C ASN A 201 -3.89 31.68 6.86
N SER A 202 -4.33 31.64 5.61
CA SER A 202 -3.40 31.67 4.46
C SER A 202 -3.53 33.02 3.78
N LYS A 203 -2.54 33.89 3.98
CA LYS A 203 -2.29 35.02 3.08
C LYS A 203 -1.73 34.46 1.76
N ASN A 204 -2.12 35.07 0.65
CA ASN A 204 -1.53 34.84 -0.68
C ASN A 204 -0.05 35.29 -0.70
N MET A 205 0.85 34.47 -0.18
CA MET A 205 2.28 34.55 -0.49
C MET A 205 2.67 33.36 -1.37
N LEU A 206 3.68 33.56 -2.22
CA LEU A 206 4.35 32.47 -2.93
C LEU A 206 4.87 31.46 -1.89
N MET A 207 4.45 30.19 -2.00
CA MET A 207 4.83 29.16 -1.04
C MET A 207 6.30 28.79 -1.18
N LYS A 208 6.98 28.56 -0.06
CA LYS A 208 8.28 27.88 -0.02
C LYS A 208 8.02 26.36 0.03
N ILE A 209 8.52 25.63 -0.96
CA ILE A 209 8.21 24.21 -1.17
C ILE A 209 9.48 23.37 -1.15
N ALA A 210 9.48 22.29 -0.38
CA ALA A 210 10.50 21.25 -0.46
C ALA A 210 10.02 20.11 -1.36
N LEU A 211 10.69 19.89 -2.49
CA LEU A 211 10.45 18.78 -3.41
C LEU A 211 11.44 17.64 -3.13
N LEU A 212 10.98 16.62 -2.42
CA LEU A 212 11.74 15.40 -2.11
C LEU A 212 11.52 14.37 -3.22
N ILE A 213 12.55 14.11 -4.02
CA ILE A 213 12.55 13.08 -5.06
C ILE A 213 13.27 11.85 -4.51
N CYS A 214 12.52 10.84 -4.10
CA CYS A 214 13.02 9.72 -3.30
C CYS A 214 12.73 8.37 -3.96
N GLY A 215 13.76 7.52 -4.04
CA GLY A 215 13.65 6.14 -4.51
C GLY A 215 14.50 5.84 -5.73
N GLN A 216 14.26 4.70 -6.35
CA GLN A 216 15.02 4.24 -7.51
C GLN A 216 14.74 5.10 -8.75
N LEU A 217 15.76 5.43 -9.55
CA LEU A 217 15.65 6.27 -10.75
C LEU A 217 15.03 5.56 -11.97
N ARG A 218 14.14 4.61 -11.77
CA ARG A 218 13.49 3.92 -12.88
C ARG A 218 12.71 4.92 -13.74
N GLY A 219 13.00 5.04 -15.04
CA GLY A 219 12.22 5.88 -15.97
C GLY A 219 12.15 7.37 -15.57
N TYR A 220 13.19 7.86 -14.89
CA TYR A 220 13.26 9.23 -14.38
C TYR A 220 13.39 10.27 -15.50
N GLU A 221 13.99 9.88 -16.61
CA GLU A 221 14.24 10.71 -17.79
C GLU A 221 12.95 11.18 -18.46
N GLU A 222 11.88 10.39 -18.35
CA GLU A 222 10.56 10.77 -18.88
C GLU A 222 9.67 11.46 -17.83
N ALA A 223 9.82 11.09 -16.56
CA ALA A 223 8.94 11.51 -15.49
C ALA A 223 9.37 12.85 -14.86
N ILE A 224 10.64 13.00 -14.46
CA ILE A 224 11.13 14.21 -13.77
C ILE A 224 10.93 15.49 -14.60
N PRO A 225 11.17 15.54 -15.92
CA PRO A 225 10.91 16.76 -16.71
C PRO A 225 9.47 17.28 -16.60
N ARG A 226 8.50 16.39 -16.33
CA ARG A 226 7.09 16.76 -16.20
C ARG A 226 6.77 17.42 -14.86
N PHE A 227 7.63 17.28 -13.85
CA PHE A 227 7.41 17.87 -12.53
C PHE A 227 7.32 19.40 -12.62
N ALA A 228 8.04 20.01 -13.57
CA ALA A 228 7.98 21.44 -13.83
C ALA A 228 6.56 21.89 -14.18
N SER A 229 5.85 21.16 -15.05
CA SER A 229 4.47 21.49 -15.43
C SER A 229 3.48 21.44 -14.25
N LYS A 230 3.79 20.65 -13.22
CA LYS A 230 2.93 20.48 -12.04
C LYS A 230 3.24 21.48 -10.94
N PHE A 231 4.52 21.67 -10.62
CA PHE A 231 4.92 22.28 -9.37
C PHE A 231 5.58 23.66 -9.53
N ARG A 232 6.11 24.01 -10.70
CA ARG A 232 6.85 25.26 -10.92
C ARG A 232 6.02 26.51 -10.58
N PHE A 233 4.71 26.44 -10.79
CA PHE A 233 3.81 27.58 -10.58
C PHE A 233 3.25 27.68 -9.15
N LEU A 234 3.60 26.76 -8.26
CA LEU A 234 3.13 26.77 -6.87
C LEU A 234 3.91 27.75 -5.99
N GLY A 235 5.17 28.05 -6.32
CA GLY A 235 6.01 28.94 -5.53
C GLY A 235 7.51 28.70 -5.71
N SER A 236 8.28 29.04 -4.66
CA SER A 236 9.72 28.83 -4.58
C SER A 236 10.02 27.38 -4.23
N VAL A 237 10.62 26.61 -5.15
CA VAL A 237 10.85 25.18 -4.97
C VAL A 237 12.33 24.86 -4.77
N ASP A 238 12.64 24.20 -3.66
CA ASP A 238 13.95 23.60 -3.38
C ASP A 238 13.85 22.08 -3.56
N ALA A 239 14.72 21.50 -4.39
CA ALA A 239 14.72 20.08 -4.70
C ALA A 239 15.79 19.31 -3.89
N TYR A 240 15.37 18.19 -3.31
CA TYR A 240 16.22 17.28 -2.56
C TYR A 240 16.07 15.87 -3.13
N ILE A 241 17.14 15.35 -3.71
CA ILE A 241 17.14 14.06 -4.41
C ILE A 241 17.83 13.03 -3.53
N SER A 242 17.17 11.90 -3.28
CA SER A 242 17.72 10.78 -2.53
C SER A 242 17.48 9.49 -3.29
N THR A 243 18.54 8.90 -3.82
CA THR A 243 18.49 7.71 -4.66
C THR A 243 19.77 6.88 -4.54
N TRP A 244 19.91 5.83 -5.34
CA TRP A 244 21.10 5.01 -5.42
C TRP A 244 21.58 4.84 -6.87
N ASP A 245 22.85 4.46 -7.01
CA ASP A 245 23.58 4.36 -8.26
C ASP A 245 23.06 3.30 -9.25
N ASN A 246 22.08 2.50 -8.86
CA ASN A 246 21.41 1.53 -9.73
C ASN A 246 20.01 2.05 -10.15
N ILE A 247 19.88 2.46 -11.42
CA ILE A 247 18.63 2.96 -12.05
C ILE A 247 17.46 1.98 -11.87
N GLY A 248 17.73 0.68 -11.73
CA GLY A 248 16.71 -0.35 -11.59
C GLY A 248 15.98 -0.68 -12.88
N SER A 249 15.46 -1.89 -12.92
CA SER A 249 14.68 -2.41 -14.03
C SER A 249 13.34 -2.97 -13.54
N THR A 250 12.39 -3.10 -14.46
CA THR A 250 11.19 -3.90 -14.19
C THR A 250 11.54 -5.36 -14.37
N ARG A 251 11.25 -6.22 -13.38
CA ARG A 251 11.31 -7.67 -13.60
C ARG A 251 10.39 -8.05 -14.76
N PHE A 252 10.92 -8.84 -15.67
CA PHE A 252 10.18 -9.34 -16.80
C PHE A 252 9.11 -10.34 -16.36
N ASN A 253 7.91 -10.09 -16.87
CA ASN A 253 6.81 -11.03 -16.94
C ASN A 253 6.11 -10.67 -18.25
N ALA A 254 5.66 -11.67 -19.02
CA ALA A 254 4.91 -11.45 -20.26
C ALA A 254 3.76 -10.43 -20.08
N GLN A 255 3.05 -10.47 -18.94
CA GLN A 255 1.98 -9.53 -18.58
C GLN A 255 2.47 -8.08 -18.41
N ASN A 256 3.73 -7.87 -18.05
CA ASN A 256 4.33 -6.56 -17.82
C ASN A 256 5.32 -6.14 -18.93
N SER A 257 5.39 -6.89 -20.03
CA SER A 257 6.29 -6.62 -21.17
C SER A 257 6.16 -5.19 -21.69
N TYR A 258 4.94 -4.66 -21.76
CA TYR A 258 4.63 -3.28 -22.14
C TYR A 258 5.25 -2.19 -21.25
N ARG A 259 5.79 -2.57 -20.08
CA ARG A 259 6.53 -1.66 -19.18
C ARG A 259 8.04 -1.64 -19.44
N ILE A 260 8.51 -2.53 -20.30
CA ILE A 260 9.94 -2.78 -20.57
C ILE A 260 10.25 -2.52 -22.04
N PHE A 261 9.36 -2.93 -22.93
CA PHE A 261 9.57 -2.96 -24.37
C PHE A 261 8.63 -2.01 -25.11
N GLU A 262 9.07 -1.52 -26.28
CA GLU A 262 8.20 -0.80 -27.20
C GLU A 262 7.11 -1.72 -27.78
N LYS A 263 6.11 -1.13 -28.43
CA LYS A 263 4.96 -1.87 -28.92
C LYS A 263 5.37 -2.97 -29.91
N GLU A 264 6.23 -2.68 -30.88
CA GLU A 264 6.66 -3.70 -31.85
C GLU A 264 7.41 -4.87 -31.18
N ALA A 265 8.19 -4.57 -30.13
CA ALA A 265 8.90 -5.58 -29.35
C ALA A 265 7.93 -6.43 -28.52
N CYS A 266 6.91 -5.82 -27.90
CA CYS A 266 5.85 -6.56 -27.21
C CYS A 266 5.09 -7.47 -28.16
N ASP A 267 4.72 -6.96 -29.33
CA ASP A 267 4.00 -7.73 -30.36
C ASP A 267 4.85 -8.92 -30.86
N PHE A 268 6.18 -8.75 -30.95
CA PHE A 268 7.10 -9.82 -31.32
C PHE A 268 7.24 -10.88 -30.21
N ILE A 269 7.41 -10.47 -28.95
CA ILE A 269 7.44 -11.39 -27.80
C ILE A 269 6.15 -12.21 -27.73
N ALA A 270 4.99 -11.56 -27.94
CA ALA A 270 3.70 -12.22 -27.88
C ALA A 270 3.49 -13.27 -28.99
N LYS A 271 4.01 -13.02 -30.20
CA LYS A 271 3.89 -13.92 -31.36
C LYS A 271 4.88 -15.07 -31.34
N GLU A 272 6.11 -14.82 -30.91
CA GLU A 272 7.22 -15.76 -31.02
C GLU A 272 7.62 -16.32 -29.65
N GLN A 273 6.68 -16.63 -28.76
CA GLN A 273 7.01 -17.03 -27.38
C GLN A 273 7.91 -18.27 -27.29
N ASP A 274 7.81 -19.18 -28.26
CA ASP A 274 8.50 -20.47 -28.24
C ASP A 274 10.01 -20.38 -28.48
N ILE A 275 10.50 -19.29 -29.07
CA ILE A 275 11.94 -19.12 -29.35
C ILE A 275 12.71 -18.46 -28.20
N PHE A 276 11.99 -17.94 -27.19
CA PHE A 276 12.57 -17.18 -26.09
C PHE A 276 12.81 -18.03 -24.85
N ASP A 277 13.97 -17.83 -24.22
CA ASP A 277 14.23 -18.25 -22.85
C ASP A 277 13.91 -17.08 -21.90
N PHE A 278 12.69 -17.07 -21.38
CA PHE A 278 12.23 -16.03 -20.45
C PHE A 278 13.05 -15.93 -19.17
N SER A 279 13.81 -16.97 -18.79
CA SER A 279 14.67 -16.93 -17.61
C SER A 279 15.88 -15.98 -17.78
N LYS A 280 16.29 -15.72 -19.04
CA LYS A 280 17.42 -14.84 -19.37
C LYS A 280 17.06 -13.35 -19.43
N PHE A 281 15.76 -13.02 -19.56
CA PHE A 281 15.30 -11.65 -19.83
C PHE A 281 15.77 -10.65 -18.79
N ASP A 282 15.63 -10.94 -17.51
CA ASP A 282 16.02 -10.02 -16.43
C ASP A 282 17.51 -9.68 -16.51
N THR A 283 18.37 -10.68 -16.78
CA THR A 283 19.82 -10.49 -16.93
C THR A 283 20.14 -9.64 -18.16
N ALA A 284 19.53 -9.93 -19.31
CA ALA A 284 19.76 -9.19 -20.55
C ALA A 284 19.28 -7.73 -20.46
N ILE A 285 18.10 -7.50 -19.89
CA ILE A 285 17.55 -6.17 -19.62
C ILE A 285 18.50 -5.40 -18.69
N ASN A 286 18.94 -6.03 -17.60
CA ASN A 286 19.88 -5.39 -16.67
C ASN A 286 21.21 -5.04 -17.34
N SER A 287 21.76 -5.93 -18.17
CA SER A 287 23.01 -5.67 -18.89
C SER A 287 22.87 -4.47 -19.83
N TYR A 288 21.79 -4.42 -20.61
CA TYR A 288 21.48 -3.29 -21.49
C TYR A 288 21.33 -1.96 -20.73
N LEU A 289 20.68 -1.98 -19.56
CA LEU A 289 20.48 -0.79 -18.74
C LEU A 289 21.71 -0.40 -17.90
N SER A 290 22.62 -1.34 -17.65
CA SER A 290 23.82 -1.14 -16.82
C SER A 290 24.98 -0.49 -17.57
N ASN A 291 24.94 -0.47 -18.90
CA ASN A 291 25.92 0.24 -19.70
C ASN A 291 25.61 1.75 -19.64
N ASP A 292 26.55 2.51 -19.09
CA ASP A 292 26.66 3.98 -19.18
C ASP A 292 25.86 4.86 -18.20
N THR A 293 25.77 4.53 -16.91
CA THR A 293 25.38 5.57 -15.92
C THR A 293 26.42 5.80 -14.83
N ILE A 294 27.19 6.87 -15.03
CA ILE A 294 28.09 7.44 -14.03
C ILE A 294 27.26 8.38 -13.15
N GLU A 295 27.51 8.40 -11.84
CA GLU A 295 26.86 9.31 -10.87
C GLU A 295 26.79 10.77 -11.36
N THR A 296 27.83 11.23 -12.05
CA THR A 296 27.91 12.54 -12.71
C THR A 296 26.81 12.73 -13.76
N ILE A 297 26.59 11.74 -14.63
CA ILE A 297 25.54 11.80 -15.68
C ILE A 297 24.15 11.91 -15.04
N ILE A 298 23.91 11.16 -13.96
CA ILE A 298 22.65 11.24 -13.20
C ILE A 298 22.45 12.66 -12.66
N LYS A 299 23.47 13.21 -12.00
CA LYS A 299 23.44 14.55 -11.41
C LYS A 299 23.20 15.61 -12.49
N ASP A 300 23.89 15.53 -13.61
CA ASP A 300 23.78 16.47 -14.72
C ASP A 300 22.38 16.42 -15.34
N ASN A 301 21.87 15.22 -15.66
CA ASN A 301 20.53 15.03 -16.22
C ASN A 301 19.45 15.59 -15.29
N ILE A 302 19.48 15.20 -14.01
CA ILE A 302 18.48 15.66 -13.04
C ILE A 302 18.58 17.17 -12.82
N SER A 303 19.79 17.73 -12.73
CA SER A 303 19.99 19.17 -12.58
C SER A 303 19.40 19.94 -13.77
N ASN A 304 19.60 19.44 -15.00
CA ASN A 304 19.00 20.01 -16.20
C ASN A 304 17.47 19.96 -16.17
N TYR A 305 16.87 18.84 -15.74
CA TYR A 305 15.42 18.70 -15.64
C TYR A 305 14.80 19.57 -14.53
N LEU A 306 15.58 19.88 -13.50
CA LEU A 306 15.17 20.65 -12.32
C LEU A 306 15.75 22.07 -12.29
N GLN A 307 16.25 22.59 -13.42
CA GLN A 307 16.81 23.96 -13.52
C GLN A 307 15.83 25.08 -13.13
N TRP A 308 14.54 24.76 -12.98
CA TRP A 308 13.49 25.66 -12.52
C TRP A 308 13.36 25.73 -10.98
N CYS A 309 14.10 24.89 -10.24
CA CYS A 309 14.20 24.93 -8.78
C CYS A 309 15.28 25.92 -8.33
N ASN A 310 15.13 26.49 -7.13
CA ASN A 310 16.07 27.46 -6.56
C ASN A 310 17.32 26.79 -5.96
N LEU A 311 17.16 25.56 -5.50
CA LEU A 311 18.21 24.73 -4.92
C LEU A 311 18.02 23.30 -5.41
N ILE A 312 19.13 22.60 -5.64
CA ILE A 312 19.14 21.17 -5.97
C ILE A 312 20.21 20.50 -5.12
N GLN A 313 19.81 19.59 -4.23
CA GLN A 313 20.71 18.80 -3.40
C GLN A 313 20.62 17.31 -3.74
N PHE A 314 21.77 16.62 -3.73
CA PHE A 314 21.86 15.22 -4.13
C PHE A 314 22.41 14.33 -3.01
N ASN A 315 21.76 13.18 -2.84
CA ASN A 315 22.29 12.01 -2.18
C ASN A 315 22.12 10.81 -3.12
N ILE A 316 23.23 10.27 -3.61
CA ILE A 316 23.28 9.07 -4.44
C ILE A 316 24.09 8.02 -3.67
N LYS A 317 23.41 7.03 -3.10
CA LYS A 317 24.05 5.94 -2.37
C LYS A 317 24.61 4.90 -3.33
N LYS A 318 25.77 4.34 -2.99
CA LYS A 318 26.31 3.21 -3.74
C LYS A 318 25.64 1.92 -3.29
N TYR A 319 25.15 1.11 -4.22
CA TYR A 319 24.48 -0.15 -3.89
C TYR A 319 25.35 -1.10 -3.05
N THR A 320 26.67 -0.98 -3.19
CA THR A 320 27.68 -1.79 -2.46
C THR A 320 28.02 -1.25 -1.07
N GLU A 321 27.55 -0.06 -0.67
CA GLU A 321 27.90 0.57 0.61
C GLU A 321 27.24 -0.15 1.79
N TYR A 322 27.95 -0.36 2.90
CA TYR A 322 27.37 -0.92 4.13
C TYR A 322 26.72 0.18 5.00
N PRO A 323 25.55 -0.05 5.65
CA PRO A 323 24.73 -1.27 5.64
C PRO A 323 23.72 -1.33 4.48
N TYR A 324 23.76 -0.37 3.55
CA TYR A 324 22.82 -0.25 2.44
C TYR A 324 22.76 -1.52 1.56
N ASN A 325 23.89 -2.20 1.37
CA ASN A 325 24.00 -3.47 0.65
C ASN A 325 23.25 -4.63 1.31
N LEU A 326 22.96 -4.55 2.62
CA LEU A 326 22.18 -5.55 3.36
C LEU A 326 20.67 -5.29 3.33
N MET A 327 20.26 -4.07 2.94
CA MET A 327 18.85 -3.69 2.92
C MET A 327 18.13 -4.34 1.73
N SER A 328 16.90 -4.81 2.00
CA SER A 328 15.98 -5.23 0.93
C SER A 328 15.64 -4.05 0.00
N ASN A 329 15.21 -4.32 -1.24
CA ASN A 329 14.80 -3.23 -2.15
C ASN A 329 13.66 -2.39 -1.57
N SER A 330 12.73 -3.01 -0.86
CA SER A 330 11.67 -2.31 -0.15
C SER A 330 12.27 -1.36 0.89
N GLU A 331 13.13 -1.86 1.78
CA GLU A 331 13.77 -1.06 2.83
C GLU A 331 14.59 0.12 2.26
N LYS A 332 15.35 -0.10 1.18
CA LYS A 332 16.08 0.95 0.46
C LYS A 332 15.18 2.11 0.06
N MET A 333 13.99 1.85 -0.48
CA MET A 333 13.04 2.92 -0.85
C MET A 333 12.70 3.82 0.34
N TYR A 334 12.40 3.25 1.51
CA TYR A 334 12.02 4.03 2.69
C TYR A 334 13.22 4.64 3.40
N TYR A 335 14.43 4.10 3.21
CA TYR A 335 15.68 4.75 3.63
C TYR A 335 15.83 6.09 2.92
N HIS A 336 15.57 6.12 1.61
CA HIS A 336 15.64 7.34 0.82
C HIS A 336 14.53 8.35 1.14
N ASN A 337 13.35 7.89 1.61
CA ASN A 337 12.32 8.79 2.14
C ASN A 337 12.80 9.53 3.40
N ALA A 338 13.50 8.82 4.30
CA ALA A 338 13.94 9.37 5.58
C ALA A 338 15.25 10.18 5.51
N TYR A 339 16.10 9.93 4.51
CA TYR A 339 17.47 10.43 4.44
C TYR A 339 17.60 11.93 4.72
N TRP A 340 16.88 12.78 3.99
CA TRP A 340 17.02 14.23 4.12
C TRP A 340 16.51 14.73 5.46
N VAL A 341 15.42 14.15 5.97
CA VAL A 341 14.88 14.51 7.28
C VAL A 341 15.84 14.10 8.40
N ASN A 342 16.49 12.94 8.27
CA ASN A 342 17.49 12.49 9.24
C ASN A 342 18.81 13.29 9.14
N THR A 343 19.15 13.80 7.96
CA THR A 343 20.38 14.57 7.71
C THR A 343 20.27 16.04 8.13
N LEU A 344 19.15 16.69 7.78
CA LEU A 344 18.93 18.13 7.99
C LEU A 344 18.08 18.43 9.24
N GLY A 345 17.33 17.44 9.75
CA GLY A 345 16.45 17.58 10.90
C GLY A 345 15.03 18.07 10.55
N GLU A 346 14.06 17.82 11.42
CA GLU A 346 12.67 18.25 11.21
C GLU A 346 12.52 19.77 11.22
N GLU A 347 13.22 20.46 12.12
CA GLU A 347 13.17 21.93 12.24
C GLU A 347 13.60 22.61 10.94
N TYR A 348 14.55 22.01 10.20
CA TYR A 348 14.93 22.49 8.88
C TYR A 348 13.75 22.43 7.90
N PHE A 349 12.94 21.37 7.93
CA PHE A 349 11.81 21.22 7.03
C PHE A 349 10.56 21.99 7.47
N LYS A 350 10.46 22.39 8.74
CA LYS A 350 9.37 23.23 9.26
C LYS A 350 9.38 24.66 8.71
N GLN A 351 10.48 25.10 8.10
CA GLN A 351 10.54 26.40 7.42
C GLN A 351 9.77 26.43 6.08
N TYR A 352 9.38 25.27 5.55
CA TYR A 352 8.64 25.15 4.30
C TYR A 352 7.13 25.22 4.54
N ASP A 353 6.40 25.85 3.64
CA ASP A 353 4.93 25.88 3.69
C ASP A 353 4.33 24.54 3.25
N LEU A 354 5.03 23.83 2.36
CA LEU A 354 4.60 22.58 1.75
C LEU A 354 5.79 21.66 1.51
N ILE A 355 5.59 20.37 1.76
CA ILE A 355 6.51 19.31 1.34
C ILE A 355 5.80 18.49 0.26
N ILE A 356 6.53 18.16 -0.80
CA ILE A 356 6.10 17.25 -1.86
C ILE A 356 7.12 16.12 -1.89
N LYS A 357 6.72 14.90 -1.52
CA LYS A 357 7.52 13.71 -1.75
C LYS A 357 7.00 13.01 -2.99
N ILE A 358 7.87 12.71 -3.94
CA ILE A 358 7.50 12.02 -5.17
C ILE A 358 8.55 10.99 -5.55
N ARG A 359 8.13 9.85 -6.12
CA ARG A 359 9.06 8.90 -6.72
C ARG A 359 9.59 9.42 -8.06
N PRO A 360 10.84 9.12 -8.44
CA PRO A 360 11.41 9.49 -9.73
C PRO A 360 10.60 8.97 -10.93
N ASP A 361 9.89 7.85 -10.75
CA ASP A 361 9.14 7.13 -11.79
C ASP A 361 7.63 7.49 -11.83
N TYR A 362 7.25 8.60 -11.18
CA TYR A 362 5.86 9.05 -11.13
C TYR A 362 5.46 9.79 -12.41
N PHE A 363 4.79 9.09 -13.32
CA PHE A 363 4.36 9.66 -14.59
C PHE A 363 2.91 10.20 -14.51
N PHE A 364 2.78 11.52 -14.51
CA PHE A 364 1.48 12.20 -14.54
C PHE A 364 0.72 11.93 -15.84
N LYS A 365 -0.59 11.71 -15.72
CA LYS A 365 -1.50 11.46 -16.85
C LYS A 365 -1.61 12.64 -17.81
N ASP A 366 -1.51 13.85 -17.29
CA ASP A 366 -1.58 15.09 -18.06
C ASP A 366 -0.53 16.11 -17.55
N SER A 367 -0.41 17.23 -18.24
CA SER A 367 0.48 18.35 -17.90
C SER A 367 -0.23 19.52 -17.21
N THR A 368 -1.47 19.33 -16.74
CA THR A 368 -2.25 20.39 -16.09
C THR A 368 -1.58 20.81 -14.79
N PRO A 369 -1.31 22.10 -14.55
CA PRO A 369 -0.74 22.57 -13.28
C PRO A 369 -1.55 22.09 -12.06
N LEU A 370 -0.85 21.84 -10.94
CA LEU A 370 -1.53 21.47 -9.71
C LEU A 370 -2.26 22.69 -9.14
N ILE A 371 -3.56 22.53 -8.87
CA ILE A 371 -4.33 23.44 -8.03
C ILE A 371 -4.41 22.79 -6.65
N LEU A 372 -3.81 23.43 -5.63
CA LEU A 372 -3.85 22.89 -4.28
C LEU A 372 -5.25 22.91 -3.71
N ASP A 373 -5.65 21.79 -3.13
CA ASP A 373 -6.89 21.71 -2.37
C ASP A 373 -6.77 22.61 -1.13
N LYS A 374 -7.73 23.54 -0.94
CA LYS A 374 -7.75 24.43 0.22
C LYS A 374 -7.78 23.65 1.55
N ARG A 375 -8.31 22.43 1.54
CA ARG A 375 -8.33 21.52 2.70
C ARG A 375 -6.93 21.09 3.14
N LEU A 376 -5.88 21.22 2.31
CA LEU A 376 -4.49 21.05 2.74
C LEU A 376 -4.07 22.03 3.85
N ASN A 377 -4.82 23.12 4.03
CA ASN A 377 -4.60 24.01 5.16
C ASN A 377 -5.16 23.49 6.48
N GLU A 378 -6.05 22.51 6.44
CA GLU A 378 -6.60 21.87 7.62
C GLU A 378 -5.53 21.03 8.32
N TYR A 379 -5.63 20.97 9.65
CA TYR A 379 -4.68 20.25 10.48
C TYR A 379 -4.62 18.75 10.11
N LYS A 380 -3.40 18.23 9.91
CA LYS A 380 -3.13 16.81 9.64
C LYS A 380 -3.88 16.30 8.41
N THR A 381 -3.69 16.96 7.27
CA THR A 381 -4.21 16.57 5.96
C THR A 381 -3.09 16.25 4.97
N LEU A 382 -3.36 15.32 4.05
CA LEU A 382 -2.37 14.79 3.11
C LEU A 382 -3.06 14.43 1.79
N ILE A 383 -2.46 14.78 0.65
CA ILE A 383 -2.81 14.18 -0.65
C ILE A 383 -1.82 13.05 -0.93
N THR A 384 -2.31 11.91 -1.40
CA THR A 384 -1.45 10.79 -1.83
C THR A 384 -1.78 10.35 -3.27
N ASP A 385 -1.06 9.37 -3.83
CA ASP A 385 -1.41 8.72 -5.11
C ASP A 385 -2.66 7.84 -5.04
N THR A 386 -3.21 7.65 -3.84
CA THR A 386 -4.50 6.97 -3.59
C THR A 386 -5.47 7.91 -2.85
N SER A 387 -6.75 7.88 -3.21
CA SER A 387 -7.75 8.77 -2.60
C SER A 387 -8.12 8.43 -1.14
N ASN A 388 -7.70 7.28 -0.63
CA ASN A 388 -7.98 6.86 0.75
C ASN A 388 -6.93 5.82 1.23
N TYR A 389 -7.01 5.46 2.50
CA TYR A 389 -6.21 4.39 3.08
C TYR A 389 -6.55 3.07 2.38
N LEU A 390 -5.55 2.20 2.29
CA LEU A 390 -5.68 0.88 1.75
C LEU A 390 -5.82 -0.11 2.91
N PHE A 391 -6.85 -0.94 2.88
CA PHE A 391 -6.93 -2.15 3.69
C PHE A 391 -7.21 -3.27 2.70
N LEU A 392 -6.13 -3.92 2.31
CA LEU A 392 -6.09 -5.00 1.32
C LEU A 392 -5.58 -6.24 2.03
N GLU A 393 -5.60 -7.37 1.36
CA GLU A 393 -5.24 -8.63 2.01
C GLU A 393 -3.74 -8.76 2.34
N TRP A 394 -2.91 -7.81 1.90
CA TRP A 394 -1.52 -7.65 2.37
C TRP A 394 -1.41 -6.77 3.62
N GLY A 395 -2.49 -6.11 4.05
CA GLY A 395 -2.57 -5.31 5.26
C GLY A 395 -3.15 -3.92 5.06
N PHE A 396 -3.04 -3.13 6.13
CA PHE A 396 -3.36 -1.71 6.12
C PHE A 396 -2.18 -0.89 5.62
N GLY A 397 -2.40 0.11 4.77
CA GLY A 397 -1.36 0.95 4.23
C GLY A 397 -1.90 2.23 3.59
N MET A 398 -1.02 2.96 2.90
CA MET A 398 -1.40 4.07 2.04
C MET A 398 -0.53 4.08 0.76
N GLY A 399 -0.98 4.79 -0.27
CA GLY A 399 -0.14 5.10 -1.43
C GLY A 399 1.17 5.74 -0.99
N ASP A 400 2.29 5.29 -1.57
CA ASP A 400 3.64 5.71 -1.17
C ASP A 400 4.40 6.42 -2.29
N GLN A 401 3.75 6.68 -3.43
CA GLN A 401 4.44 7.15 -4.63
C GLN A 401 4.47 8.67 -4.72
N LEU A 402 3.44 9.33 -4.19
CA LEU A 402 3.32 10.78 -4.14
C LEU A 402 2.67 11.17 -2.81
N TRP A 403 3.27 12.13 -2.10
CA TRP A 403 2.71 12.75 -0.89
C TRP A 403 2.82 14.26 -1.00
N ILE A 404 1.73 14.97 -0.73
CA ILE A 404 1.69 16.44 -0.72
C ILE A 404 0.97 16.91 0.54
N GLY A 405 1.65 17.73 1.35
CA GLY A 405 1.11 18.18 2.62
C GLY A 405 2.06 19.09 3.38
N LYS A 406 1.56 19.68 4.46
CA LYS A 406 2.37 20.53 5.36
C LYS A 406 3.42 19.70 6.11
N PRO A 407 4.52 20.31 6.60
CA PRO A 407 5.55 19.62 7.36
C PRO A 407 5.00 18.72 8.47
N ASP A 408 4.07 19.21 9.29
CA ASP A 408 3.47 18.43 10.39
C ASP A 408 2.72 17.18 9.94
N SER A 409 2.31 17.11 8.67
CA SER A 409 1.62 15.95 8.09
C SER A 409 2.59 14.99 7.42
N ILE A 410 3.64 15.49 6.77
CA ILE A 410 4.58 14.67 5.99
C ILE A 410 5.78 14.16 6.81
N LEU A 411 6.29 14.92 7.77
CA LEU A 411 7.49 14.53 8.51
C LEU A 411 7.35 13.19 9.27
N PRO A 412 6.20 12.89 9.92
CA PRO A 412 6.03 11.58 10.57
C PRO A 412 6.11 10.39 9.61
N ILE A 413 5.53 10.51 8.41
CA ILE A 413 5.49 9.42 7.42
C ILE A 413 6.82 9.24 6.69
N LEU A 414 7.61 10.30 6.48
CA LEU A 414 8.96 10.20 5.89
C LEU A 414 9.91 9.39 6.76
N LYS A 415 9.67 9.36 8.08
CA LYS A 415 10.53 8.69 9.07
C LYS A 415 10.12 7.27 9.42
N CYS A 416 9.17 6.67 8.70
CA CYS A 416 8.66 5.33 8.99
C CYS A 416 9.71 4.19 8.97
N HIS A 417 10.92 4.44 8.47
CA HIS A 417 12.05 3.51 8.60
C HIS A 417 12.67 3.50 10.01
N ASN A 418 12.57 4.59 10.78
CA ASN A 418 13.27 4.69 12.06
C ASN A 418 12.72 3.66 13.07
N HIS A 419 13.59 2.90 13.73
CA HIS A 419 13.19 1.83 14.66
C HIS A 419 12.41 2.32 15.89
N SER A 420 12.44 3.62 16.18
CA SER A 420 11.69 4.23 17.29
C SER A 420 10.25 4.57 16.94
N THR A 421 9.83 4.39 15.68
CA THR A 421 8.48 4.73 15.25
C THR A 421 7.44 3.71 15.72
N ILE A 422 6.19 4.15 15.78
CA ILE A 422 5.05 3.33 16.23
C ILE A 422 4.76 2.21 15.24
N SER A 423 4.88 2.50 13.95
CA SER A 423 4.83 1.51 12.87
C SER A 423 5.85 0.40 13.06
N TYR A 424 7.11 0.74 13.36
CA TYR A 424 8.14 -0.28 13.60
C TYR A 424 7.81 -1.11 14.83
N GLN A 425 7.44 -0.48 15.95
CA GLN A 425 7.06 -1.18 17.17
C GLN A 425 5.87 -2.14 16.97
N PHE A 426 4.85 -1.72 16.22
CA PHE A 426 3.72 -2.59 15.91
C PHE A 426 4.18 -3.75 15.03
N THR A 427 4.76 -3.45 13.86
CA THR A 427 5.13 -4.48 12.88
C THR A 427 6.16 -5.47 13.41
N SER A 428 7.14 -5.05 14.21
CA SER A 428 8.12 -5.97 14.81
C SER A 428 7.52 -6.95 15.82
N ASN A 429 6.38 -6.60 16.42
CA ASN A 429 5.69 -7.43 17.42
C ASN A 429 4.57 -8.28 16.83
N THR A 430 4.02 -7.90 15.67
CA THR A 430 2.81 -8.52 15.12
C THR A 430 3.00 -9.18 13.76
N LEU A 431 3.98 -8.75 12.97
CA LEU A 431 4.27 -9.31 11.65
C LEU A 431 5.45 -10.28 11.66
N GLU A 432 5.62 -10.97 10.53
CA GLU A 432 6.68 -11.95 10.31
C GLU A 432 8.07 -11.32 10.51
N LYS A 433 8.91 -12.00 11.30
CA LYS A 433 10.27 -11.53 11.60
C LYS A 433 11.13 -11.54 10.33
N GLY A 434 11.73 -10.40 10.01
CA GLY A 434 12.73 -10.26 8.94
C GLY A 434 12.20 -9.69 7.61
N ALA A 435 10.88 -9.50 7.47
CA ALA A 435 10.31 -8.81 6.31
C ALA A 435 10.12 -7.31 6.57
N TYR A 436 10.51 -6.46 5.61
CA TYR A 436 10.29 -5.01 5.71
C TYR A 436 8.94 -4.62 5.11
N HIS A 437 8.07 -4.01 5.93
CA HIS A 437 6.67 -3.73 5.58
C HIS A 437 6.41 -2.23 5.31
N GLY A 438 7.08 -1.66 4.33
CA GLY A 438 7.08 -0.20 4.13
C GLY A 438 5.72 0.46 3.88
N HIS A 439 4.88 -0.09 2.98
CA HIS A 439 3.53 0.43 2.76
C HIS A 439 2.68 0.41 4.04
N ILE A 440 2.85 -0.65 4.84
CA ILE A 440 2.16 -0.81 6.12
C ILE A 440 2.69 0.22 7.12
N ASN A 441 4.01 0.39 7.19
CA ASN A 441 4.63 1.35 8.09
C ASN A 441 4.17 2.78 7.79
N CYS A 442 4.14 3.17 6.52
CA CYS A 442 3.59 4.46 6.08
C CYS A 442 2.13 4.63 6.49
N GLY A 443 1.29 3.61 6.27
CA GLY A 443 -0.11 3.64 6.68
C GLY A 443 -0.27 3.78 8.18
N LEU A 444 0.45 2.98 8.96
CA LEU A 444 0.40 2.99 10.42
C LEU A 444 0.89 4.33 11.00
N GLU A 445 1.93 4.94 10.44
CA GLU A 445 2.36 6.28 10.85
C GLU A 445 1.30 7.34 10.54
N ALA A 446 0.74 7.31 9.33
CA ALA A 446 -0.31 8.23 8.93
C ALA A 446 -1.56 8.07 9.81
N TRP A 447 -1.96 6.83 10.08
CA TRP A 447 -3.05 6.49 10.98
C TRP A 447 -2.75 6.92 12.42
N GLY A 448 -1.61 6.54 13.00
CA GLY A 448 -1.25 6.95 14.35
C GLY A 448 -1.30 8.48 14.53
N ASN A 449 -0.85 9.23 13.52
CA ASN A 449 -0.82 10.70 13.51
C ASN A 449 -2.15 11.37 13.14
N ALA A 450 -3.23 10.60 12.98
CA ALA A 450 -4.54 11.10 12.59
C ALA A 450 -4.57 11.89 11.27
N LEU A 451 -3.78 11.46 10.28
CA LEU A 451 -3.80 12.08 8.95
C LEU A 451 -5.12 11.78 8.23
N SER A 452 -5.76 12.82 7.70
CA SER A 452 -6.86 12.69 6.73
C SER A 452 -6.29 12.69 5.33
N LEU A 453 -6.58 11.62 4.58
CA LEU A 453 -6.23 11.56 3.17
C LEU A 453 -7.31 12.30 2.37
N LEU A 454 -6.86 13.27 1.58
CA LEU A 454 -7.70 14.00 0.65
C LEU A 454 -7.78 13.23 -0.66
N GLU A 455 -8.89 13.41 -1.37
CA GLU A 455 -9.07 12.84 -2.71
C GLU A 455 -7.96 13.35 -3.64
N THR A 456 -7.33 12.43 -4.37
CA THR A 456 -6.27 12.76 -5.32
C THR A 456 -6.87 13.51 -6.52
N PRO A 457 -6.49 14.77 -6.77
CA PRO A 457 -6.92 15.51 -7.95
C PRO A 457 -6.62 14.74 -9.24
N SER A 458 -7.48 14.88 -10.25
CA SER A 458 -7.29 14.25 -11.57
C SER A 458 -5.93 14.58 -12.19
N SER A 459 -5.44 15.81 -11.98
CA SER A 459 -4.13 16.25 -12.45
C SER A 459 -2.94 15.54 -11.78
N LEU A 460 -3.15 14.88 -10.63
CA LEU A 460 -2.14 14.07 -9.98
C LEU A 460 -2.29 12.58 -10.28
N GLN A 461 -3.30 12.17 -11.06
CA GLN A 461 -3.46 10.77 -11.46
C GLN A 461 -2.27 10.30 -12.30
N LYS A 462 -1.87 9.07 -12.02
CA LYS A 462 -0.82 8.36 -12.74
C LYS A 462 -1.42 7.68 -13.98
N SER A 463 -0.82 7.84 -15.16
CA SER A 463 -1.27 7.09 -16.36
C SER A 463 -0.63 5.71 -16.47
N ARG A 464 0.64 5.60 -16.09
CA ARG A 464 1.43 4.36 -16.01
C ARG A 464 2.63 4.60 -15.09
N LEU A 465 3.27 3.55 -14.61
CA LEU A 465 4.68 3.67 -14.19
C LEU A 465 5.47 4.05 -15.43
N SER A 466 6.31 5.08 -15.39
CA SER A 466 7.31 5.19 -16.46
C SER A 466 8.13 3.91 -16.41
N GLY A 467 8.13 3.18 -17.52
CA GLY A 467 9.16 2.18 -17.73
C GLY A 467 10.50 2.91 -17.71
N THR A 468 11.57 2.20 -17.38
CA THR A 468 12.87 2.51 -17.99
C THR A 468 12.66 2.73 -19.49
N LYS A 469 13.49 3.58 -20.13
CA LYS A 469 13.52 3.77 -21.59
C LYS A 469 13.15 2.47 -22.29
N LEU A 470 12.01 2.47 -22.99
CA LEU A 470 11.46 1.23 -23.56
C LEU A 470 12.46 0.64 -24.54
N ILE A 471 12.68 -0.67 -24.44
CA ILE A 471 13.61 -1.40 -25.29
C ILE A 471 12.92 -1.62 -26.66
N PRO A 472 13.48 -1.06 -27.74
CA PRO A 472 12.93 -1.23 -29.09
C PRO A 472 13.17 -2.64 -29.63
N LEU A 473 12.42 -3.04 -30.66
CA LEU A 473 12.47 -4.41 -31.22
C LEU A 473 13.86 -4.77 -31.77
N ASN A 474 14.59 -3.82 -32.36
CA ASN A 474 15.94 -4.06 -32.85
C ASN A 474 16.88 -4.44 -31.70
N VAL A 475 16.83 -3.72 -30.57
CA VAL A 475 17.66 -4.04 -29.40
C VAL A 475 17.24 -5.38 -28.80
N LEU A 476 15.94 -5.65 -28.67
CA LEU A 476 15.45 -6.95 -28.20
C LEU A 476 16.03 -8.12 -29.03
N ARG A 477 16.11 -7.94 -30.36
CA ARG A 477 16.64 -8.97 -31.27
C ARG A 477 18.11 -9.28 -31.08
N ASP A 478 18.86 -8.35 -30.51
CA ASP A 478 20.29 -8.50 -30.27
C ASP A 478 20.58 -8.97 -28.84
N MET A 479 19.57 -9.16 -27.99
CA MET A 479 19.73 -9.64 -26.61
C MET A 479 19.96 -11.16 -26.55
N ASP A 480 20.77 -11.60 -25.59
CA ASP A 480 20.94 -13.03 -25.26
C ASP A 480 19.71 -13.53 -24.46
N ILE A 481 18.61 -13.73 -25.17
CA ILE A 481 17.30 -14.15 -24.63
C ILE A 481 16.66 -15.31 -25.40
N TYR A 482 17.39 -15.87 -26.35
CA TYR A 482 16.93 -16.96 -27.21
C TYR A 482 17.32 -18.32 -26.62
N LYS A 483 16.52 -19.35 -26.94
CA LYS A 483 16.74 -20.75 -26.53
C LYS A 483 17.93 -21.39 -27.23
#